data_AF-A0A3D2R7A0-F1
#
_entry.id   AF-A0A3D2R7A0-F1
#
_cell.length_a   1.000
_cell.length_b   1.000
_cell.length_c   1.000
_cell.angle_alpha   90.00
_cell.angle_beta   90.00
_cell.angle_gamma   90.00
#
_symmetry.space_group_name_H-M   'P 1'
#
loop_
_entity.id
_entity.type
_entity.pdbx_description
1 polymer ?
#
loop_
_entity_poly.entity_id
_entity_poly.type
_entity_poly.pdbx_seq_one_letter_code
_entity_poly.pdbx_strand_id
1 'polypeptide(L)'
;MGIFDRFKSNRESLKQEEATQDSIKVSVPWNPLMRSDQITDLINQSHDKPVLIFKHSTRCIISAMVLRGLEAKAQKLAELGHWYYLDLIANRDCSNKVAQDLQIVHQSPQLIILRNG
;
A
#
# COMPACT_ATOMS: atom_id res chain seq x y z
N MET A 1 -45.07 9.54 31.63
CA MET A 1 -44.83 9.91 30.22
C MET A 1 -43.74 10.96 30.22
N GLY A 2 -42.49 10.54 29.97
CA GLY A 2 -41.29 11.27 30.39
C GLY A 2 -40.83 12.32 29.39
N ILE A 3 -40.35 13.44 29.92
CA ILE A 3 -39.67 14.59 29.30
C ILE A 3 -38.45 14.28 28.41
N PHE A 4 -38.17 13.02 28.08
CA PHE A 4 -37.03 12.58 27.28
C PHE A 4 -37.34 12.33 25.79
N ASP A 5 -38.61 12.24 25.38
CA ASP A 5 -38.95 11.98 23.97
C ASP A 5 -38.70 13.18 23.04
N ARG A 6 -38.59 14.39 23.57
CA ARG A 6 -38.38 15.61 22.77
C ARG A 6 -36.92 15.83 22.35
N PHE A 7 -35.97 15.05 22.90
CA PHE A 7 -34.54 15.13 22.52
C PHE A 7 -34.12 14.09 21.47
N LYS A 8 -34.95 13.08 21.19
CA LYS A 8 -34.72 12.14 20.08
C LYS A 8 -35.19 12.70 18.74
N SER A 9 -36.33 13.39 18.73
CA SER A 9 -36.91 13.92 17.49
C SER A 9 -36.02 14.94 16.77
N ASN A 10 -35.23 15.74 17.50
CA ASN A 10 -34.32 16.72 16.88
C ASN A 10 -32.96 16.12 16.44
N ARG A 11 -32.70 14.85 16.74
CA ARG A 11 -31.46 14.14 16.39
C ARG A 11 -31.63 13.24 15.17
N GLU A 12 -32.87 12.90 14.84
CA GLU A 12 -33.24 12.17 13.63
C GLU A 12 -33.30 13.10 12.40
N SER A 13 -33.67 14.37 12.58
CA SER A 13 -33.68 15.40 11.54
C SER A 13 -32.29 15.97 11.18
N LEU A 14 -31.25 15.70 11.97
CA LEU A 14 -29.86 16.14 11.70
C LEU A 14 -28.95 15.05 11.12
N LYS A 15 -29.45 13.82 10.91
CA LYS A 15 -28.66 12.72 10.34
C LYS A 15 -28.98 12.37 8.89
N GLN A 16 -29.91 13.10 8.25
CA GLN A 16 -30.28 12.87 6.85
C GLN A 16 -29.75 13.95 5.89
N GLU A 17 -28.87 14.85 6.35
CA GLU A 17 -28.26 15.90 5.53
C GLU A 17 -26.74 15.76 5.32
N GLU A 18 -26.15 14.59 5.59
CA GLU A 18 -24.84 14.24 5.00
C GLU A 18 -25.07 13.36 3.78
N ALA A 19 -25.62 14.00 2.76
CA ALA A 19 -25.62 13.51 1.41
C ALA A 19 -24.18 13.52 0.85
N THR A 20 -23.98 12.58 -0.08
CA THR A 20 -23.15 12.69 -1.29
C THR A 20 -21.62 12.58 -1.19
N GLN A 21 -21.13 11.63 -2.00
CA GLN A 21 -19.76 11.43 -2.47
C GLN A 21 -18.82 10.75 -1.46
N ASP A 22 -19.05 9.45 -1.25
CA ASP A 22 -17.95 8.56 -0.88
C ASP A 22 -16.93 8.57 -2.03
N SER A 23 -15.93 9.41 -1.81
CA SER A 23 -14.68 9.55 -2.52
C SER A 23 -14.18 8.21 -3.05
N ILE A 24 -13.76 8.17 -4.32
CA ILE A 24 -12.87 7.15 -4.84
C ILE A 24 -11.72 7.03 -3.82
N LYS A 25 -11.69 5.95 -3.04
CA LYS A 25 -10.64 5.70 -2.06
C LYS A 25 -9.37 5.38 -2.86
N VAL A 26 -8.63 6.42 -3.22
CA VAL A 26 -7.38 6.29 -3.95
C VAL A 26 -6.44 5.46 -3.08
N SER A 27 -6.16 4.24 -3.51
CA SER A 27 -5.19 3.35 -2.88
C SER A 27 -3.98 3.24 -3.78
N VAL A 28 -2.81 2.92 -3.21
CA VAL A 28 -1.63 2.65 -4.02
C VAL A 28 -1.97 1.42 -4.90
N PRO A 29 -1.69 1.45 -6.21
CA PRO A 29 -2.00 0.34 -7.11
C PRO A 29 -0.99 -0.79 -6.91
N TRP A 30 -1.13 -1.54 -5.81
CA TRP A 30 -0.24 -2.62 -5.44
C TRP A 30 -0.35 -3.80 -6.41
N ASN A 31 0.72 -4.05 -7.16
CA ASN A 31 0.89 -5.28 -7.91
C ASN A 31 1.54 -6.34 -7.02
N PRO A 32 0.96 -7.54 -6.86
CA PRO A 32 1.55 -8.56 -6.02
C PRO A 32 2.83 -9.11 -6.65
N LEU A 33 3.91 -9.17 -5.87
CA LEU A 33 5.16 -9.81 -6.26
C LEU A 33 5.24 -11.18 -5.60
N MET A 34 5.02 -12.24 -6.38
CA MET A 34 4.83 -13.60 -5.84
C MET A 34 5.78 -14.63 -6.47
N ARG A 35 6.42 -14.29 -7.59
CA ARG A 35 7.29 -15.22 -8.30
C ARG A 35 8.65 -14.58 -8.55
N SER A 36 9.72 -15.33 -8.28
CA SER A 36 11.08 -14.83 -8.34
C SER A 36 11.55 -14.48 -9.76
N ASP A 37 10.91 -15.03 -10.79
CA ASP A 37 11.19 -14.72 -12.18
C ASP A 37 10.72 -13.31 -12.59
N GLN A 38 9.73 -12.75 -11.88
CA GLN A 38 9.25 -11.38 -12.13
C GLN A 38 10.34 -10.33 -11.88
N ILE A 39 11.36 -10.61 -11.05
CA ILE A 39 12.37 -9.61 -10.64
C ILE A 39 13.14 -9.04 -11.83
N THR A 40 13.52 -9.89 -12.79
CA THR A 40 14.22 -9.44 -14.00
C THR A 40 13.33 -8.53 -14.83
N ASP A 41 12.04 -8.86 -14.96
CA ASP A 41 11.07 -8.02 -15.67
C ASP A 41 10.87 -6.67 -14.96
N LEU A 42 10.90 -6.63 -13.63
CA LEU A 42 10.79 -5.38 -12.87
C LEU A 42 11.99 -4.46 -13.09
N ILE A 43 13.20 -5.02 -13.14
CA ILE A 43 14.41 -4.26 -13.46
C ILE A 43 14.29 -3.69 -14.87
N ASN A 44 13.86 -4.49 -15.84
CA ASN A 44 13.65 -4.04 -17.22
C ASN A 44 12.58 -2.95 -17.32
N GLN A 45 11.44 -3.10 -16.64
CA GLN A 45 10.38 -2.08 -16.57
C GLN A 45 10.89 -0.75 -16.00
N SER A 46 11.85 -0.80 -15.08
CA SER A 46 12.40 0.39 -14.43
C SER A 46 13.15 1.34 -15.37
N HIS A 47 13.52 0.88 -16.58
CA HIS A 47 14.10 1.73 -17.62
C HIS A 47 13.07 2.71 -18.22
N ASP A 48 11.79 2.34 -18.26
CA ASP A 48 10.72 3.18 -18.82
C ASP A 48 10.08 4.05 -17.74
N LYS A 49 9.63 3.43 -16.64
CA LYS A 49 8.99 4.11 -15.51
C LYS A 49 9.54 3.56 -14.20
N PRO A 50 9.77 4.38 -13.16
CA PRO A 50 10.26 3.88 -11.88
C PRO A 50 9.42 2.73 -11.33
N VAL A 51 10.08 1.72 -10.78
CA VAL A 51 9.43 0.57 -10.14
C VAL A 51 9.70 0.63 -8.65
N LEU A 52 8.64 0.59 -7.85
CA LEU A 52 8.70 0.69 -6.39
C LEU A 52 8.32 -0.65 -5.79
N ILE A 53 9.25 -1.30 -5.10
CA ILE A 53 9.03 -2.58 -4.43
C ILE A 53 8.98 -2.35 -2.92
N PHE A 54 7.82 -2.59 -2.31
CA PHE A 54 7.66 -2.56 -0.87
C PHE A 54 7.71 -3.98 -0.28
N LYS A 55 8.77 -4.28 0.47
CA LYS A 55 8.89 -5.52 1.25
C LYS A 55 8.16 -5.35 2.57
N HIS A 56 7.08 -6.09 2.72
CA HIS A 56 6.25 -6.08 3.91
C HIS A 56 6.35 -7.40 4.66
N SER A 57 6.56 -7.31 5.98
CA SER A 57 6.40 -8.45 6.89
C SER A 57 5.04 -8.35 7.56
N THR A 58 4.14 -9.29 7.22
CA THR A 58 2.78 -9.38 7.79
C THR A 58 2.75 -9.66 9.29
N ARG A 59 3.89 -10.00 9.89
CA ARG A 59 4.05 -10.27 11.33
C ARG A 59 4.76 -9.14 12.09
N CYS A 60 5.11 -8.04 11.42
CA CYS A 60 5.82 -6.91 12.03
C CYS A 60 4.94 -5.66 12.11
N ILE A 61 4.64 -5.20 13.32
CA ILE A 61 3.80 -4.02 13.55
C ILE A 61 4.37 -2.76 12.88
N ILE A 62 5.69 -2.58 12.91
CA ILE A 62 6.37 -1.44 12.28
C ILE A 62 6.16 -1.47 10.76
N SER A 63 6.23 -2.67 10.15
CA SER A 63 5.98 -2.84 8.72
C SER A 63 4.53 -2.50 8.34
N ALA A 64 3.56 -2.87 9.20
CA ALA A 64 2.16 -2.52 9.02
C ALA A 64 1.90 -1.01 9.16
N MET A 65 2.60 -0.33 10.09
CA MET A 65 2.52 1.12 10.22
C MET A 65 3.04 1.84 8.98
N VAL A 66 4.15 1.37 8.39
CA VAL A 66 4.69 1.95 7.14
C VAL A 66 3.73 1.72 5.98
N LEU A 67 3.15 0.53 5.83
CA LEU A 67 2.15 0.24 4.79
C LEU A 67 0.98 1.22 4.85
N ARG A 68 0.38 1.39 6.04
CA ARG A 68 -0.72 2.35 6.25
C ARG A 68 -0.31 3.78 5.91
N GLY A 69 0.93 4.17 6.22
CA GLY A 69 1.46 5.49 5.90
C GLY A 69 1.61 5.72 4.38
N LEU A 70 1.98 4.69 3.63
CA LEU A 70 2.03 4.74 2.16
C LEU A 70 0.61 4.83 1.57
N GLU A 71 -0.32 4.01 2.05
CA GLU A 71 -1.73 4.02 1.62
C GLU A 71 -2.42 5.35 1.92
N ALA A 72 -2.16 5.96 3.08
CA ALA A 72 -2.70 7.28 3.43
C ALA A 72 -2.22 8.39 2.48
N LYS A 73 -1.10 8.18 1.78
CA LYS A 73 -0.53 9.13 0.81
C LYS A 73 -0.71 8.68 -0.63
N ALA A 74 -1.53 7.65 -0.88
CA ALA A 74 -1.71 7.01 -2.17
C ALA A 74 -1.98 7.98 -3.32
N GLN A 75 -2.83 8.98 -3.12
CA GLN A 75 -3.15 9.98 -4.15
C GLN A 75 -1.92 10.72 -4.69
N LYS A 76 -0.91 10.96 -3.85
CA LYS A 76 0.35 11.62 -4.26
C LYS A 76 1.37 10.64 -4.80
N LEU A 77 1.27 9.37 -4.41
CA LEU A 77 2.28 8.35 -4.65
C LEU A 77 1.97 7.47 -5.87
N ALA A 78 0.69 7.29 -6.21
CA ALA A 78 0.25 6.38 -7.27
C ALA A 78 0.90 6.68 -8.62
N GLU A 79 1.10 7.96 -8.96
CA GLU A 79 1.68 8.38 -10.24
C GLU A 79 3.21 8.22 -10.33
N LEU A 80 3.90 8.00 -9.21
CA LEU A 80 5.37 7.96 -9.17
C LEU A 80 5.99 6.79 -9.95
N GLY A 81 5.23 5.71 -10.17
CA GLY A 81 5.78 4.50 -10.75
C GLY A 81 4.87 3.30 -10.70
N HIS A 82 5.40 2.15 -11.06
CA HIS A 82 4.75 0.86 -10.85
C HIS A 82 5.01 0.38 -9.44
N TRP A 83 3.94 0.22 -8.65
CA TRP A 83 4.05 -0.21 -7.26
C TRP A 83 3.88 -1.72 -7.15
N TYR A 84 4.82 -2.36 -6.46
CA TYR A 84 4.83 -3.78 -6.17
C TYR A 84 4.85 -4.01 -4.68
N TYR A 85 3.99 -4.91 -4.23
CA TYR A 85 3.88 -5.33 -2.85
C TYR A 85 4.41 -6.75 -2.72
N LEU A 86 5.40 -6.94 -1.83
CA LEU A 86 5.96 -8.25 -1.53
C LEU A 86 5.64 -8.62 -0.08
N ASP A 87 4.74 -9.58 0.11
CA ASP A 87 4.65 -10.30 1.38
C ASP A 87 5.86 -11.24 1.49
N LEU A 88 6.88 -10.81 2.23
CA LEU A 88 8.11 -11.57 2.38
C LEU A 88 7.96 -12.81 3.26
N ILE A 89 6.92 -12.88 4.10
CA ILE A 89 6.68 -14.06 4.94
C ILE A 89 6.17 -15.20 4.07
N ALA A 90 5.30 -14.90 3.11
CA ALA A 90 4.79 -15.86 2.14
C ALA A 90 5.80 -16.16 1.01
N ASN A 91 6.56 -15.15 0.56
CA ASN A 91 7.41 -15.22 -0.64
C ASN A 91 8.89 -14.92 -0.31
N ARG A 92 9.49 -15.74 0.56
CA ARG A 92 10.88 -15.56 1.02
C ARG A 92 11.90 -15.65 -0.11
N ASP A 93 11.68 -16.57 -1.04
CA ASP A 93 12.46 -16.77 -2.26
C ASP A 93 12.50 -15.49 -3.10
N CYS A 94 11.35 -14.86 -3.33
CA CYS A 94 11.26 -13.59 -4.04
C CYS A 94 12.02 -12.48 -3.31
N SER A 95 11.87 -12.41 -1.98
CA SER A 95 12.55 -11.40 -1.16
C SER A 95 14.07 -11.55 -1.14
N ASN A 96 14.55 -12.79 -1.13
CA ASN A 96 15.97 -13.11 -1.23
C ASN A 96 16.51 -12.81 -2.63
N LYS A 97 15.75 -13.15 -3.69
CA LYS A 97 16.14 -12.84 -5.07
C LYS A 97 16.30 -11.35 -5.30
N VAL A 98 15.35 -10.53 -4.81
CA VAL A 98 15.47 -9.06 -4.83
C VAL A 98 16.74 -8.59 -4.13
N ALA A 99 17.06 -9.14 -2.95
CA ALA A 99 18.26 -8.77 -2.21
C ALA A 99 19.54 -9.15 -2.97
N GLN A 100 19.58 -10.34 -3.56
CA GLN A 100 20.70 -10.85 -4.33
C GLN A 100 20.94 -10.06 -5.62
N ASP A 101 19.90 -9.87 -6.43
CA ASP A 101 20.01 -9.24 -7.76
C ASP A 101 20.39 -7.77 -7.65
N LEU A 102 19.83 -7.08 -6.66
CA LEU A 102 20.13 -5.67 -6.40
C LEU A 102 21.35 -5.47 -5.50
N GLN A 103 21.98 -6.55 -5.05
CA GLN A 103 23.12 -6.54 -4.13
C GLN A 103 22.88 -5.71 -2.86
N ILE A 104 21.67 -5.77 -2.30
CA ILE A 104 21.29 -5.07 -1.07
C ILE A 104 21.05 -6.07 0.07
N VAL A 105 21.18 -5.59 1.30
CA VAL A 105 20.82 -6.39 2.48
C VAL A 105 19.29 -6.53 2.56
N HIS A 106 18.83 -7.75 2.84
CA HIS A 106 17.43 -8.02 3.13
C HIS A 106 16.98 -7.26 4.39
N GLN A 107 15.91 -6.48 4.30
CA GLN A 107 15.33 -5.72 5.40
C GLN A 107 13.79 -5.72 5.34
N SER A 108 13.14 -5.42 6.47
CA SER A 108 11.69 -5.18 6.53
C SER A 108 11.32 -4.27 7.71
N PRO A 109 10.48 -3.23 7.52
CA PRO A 109 9.98 -2.76 6.22
C PRO A 109 11.11 -2.20 5.35
N GLN A 110 11.01 -2.40 4.03
CA GLN A 110 11.98 -1.85 3.07
C GLN A 110 11.21 -1.40 1.82
N LEU A 111 11.39 -0.15 1.40
CA LEU A 111 10.92 0.37 0.12
C LEU A 111 12.13 0.55 -0.79
N ILE A 112 12.09 -0.10 -1.95
CA ILE A 112 13.15 -0.04 -2.97
C ILE A 112 12.58 0.69 -4.17
N ILE A 113 13.33 1.64 -4.72
CA ILE A 113 12.97 2.38 -5.93
C ILE A 113 14.00 2.04 -6.98
N LEU A 114 13.56 1.35 -8.04
CA LEU A 114 14.35 1.03 -9.21
C LEU A 114 14.08 2.07 -10.29
N ARG A 115 15.14 2.54 -10.93
CA ARG A 115 15.05 3.52 -12.01
C ARG A 115 16.28 3.39 -12.90
N ASN A 116 16.04 3.27 -14.20
CA ASN A 116 17.06 3.15 -15.23
C ASN A 116 17.90 1.84 -15.14
N GLY A 117 17.30 0.75 -14.66
CA GLY A 117 17.97 -0.54 -14.43
C GLY A 117 18.54 -0.66 -13.03
#